data_AF-A0A8B8B3E2-F1
#
_entry.id   AF-A0A8B8B3E2-F1
#
_cell.length_a   1.000
_cell.length_b   1.000
_cell.length_c   1.000
_cell.angle_alpha   90.00
_cell.angle_beta   90.00
_cell.angle_gamma   90.00
#
_symmetry.space_group_name_H-M   'P 1'
#
loop_
_entity.id
_entity.type
_entity.pdbx_description
1 polymer ?
#
loop_
_entity_poly.entity_id
_entity_poly.type
_entity_poly.pdbx_seq_one_letter_code
_entity_poly.pdbx_strand_id
1 'polypeptide(L)'
;MEVVPPINLPYGKEYHLFLSFCNDDKEKALLFLESLEETYKLKCLYHLRDFQAGKTIFENILNGIETSMKIVYLVSKEFKNSYSCKTEILYGITASHQQSENCMIPVLLEKTEMPRELLTLNYVDATLDEVDVPKKIYEACLFGVSSNCILPNVIPFQEFYNGTPLRVLRRTETWKRCIPVTRFKEDLQERRNISDEDRSRRIDELCETILKDMNSSKFARRYFMYSNAFFCRAWVFFVLGLPSFAVLPVLLFLVIERDITEAALDGLTSALTVVPMITVSVLFSVLCHRNSKQDGADLKSITWKHLKNNYKTLKVLPLLCSTEEVVLLNYDTEGCKIFCSFVLRRTLSDEDEIERIAEEMILNFIERKQTLLAQWTVLPDFKYNRHNTYTQKKCICQCLEPYITTSNYL
;
A
#
# COMPACT_ATOMS: atom_id res chain seq x y z
N MET A 1 12.65 23.72 46.35
CA MET A 1 11.91 22.57 45.83
C MET A 1 11.08 23.08 44.67
N GLU A 2 11.46 22.75 43.44
CA GLU A 2 10.62 23.03 42.27
C GLU A 2 9.31 22.25 42.46
N VAL A 3 8.17 22.94 42.37
CA VAL A 3 6.86 22.30 42.50
C VAL A 3 6.61 21.51 41.22
N VAL A 4 6.73 20.19 41.29
CA VAL A 4 6.44 19.29 40.17
C VAL A 4 4.92 19.32 39.92
N PRO A 5 4.44 19.72 38.72
CA PRO A 5 3.01 19.78 38.46
C PRO A 5 2.39 18.37 38.47
N PRO A 6 1.22 18.17 39.10
CA PRO A 6 0.59 16.86 39.12
C PRO A 6 0.09 16.47 37.73
N ILE A 7 0.43 15.25 37.28
CA ILE A 7 -0.15 14.65 36.09
C ILE A 7 -1.44 13.94 36.49
N ASN A 8 -2.57 14.34 35.91
CA ASN A 8 -3.84 13.66 36.13
C ASN A 8 -3.96 12.45 35.19
N LEU A 9 -4.43 11.33 35.72
CA LEU A 9 -4.67 10.13 34.89
C LEU A 9 -5.86 10.34 33.95
N PRO A 10 -5.75 9.95 32.66
CA PRO A 10 -6.87 9.91 31.74
C PRO A 10 -7.98 8.95 32.21
N TYR A 11 -9.21 9.17 31.74
CA TYR A 11 -10.35 8.30 32.05
C TYR A 11 -10.06 6.84 31.63
N GLY A 12 -10.26 5.91 32.56
CA GLY A 12 -10.00 4.47 32.34
C GLY A 12 -8.55 4.03 32.58
N LYS A 13 -7.65 4.93 33.01
CA LYS A 13 -6.27 4.58 33.39
C LYS A 13 -6.12 4.52 34.91
N GLU A 14 -5.39 3.51 35.38
CA GLU A 14 -5.10 3.28 36.80
C GLU A 14 -3.66 3.63 37.17
N TYR A 15 -2.75 3.65 36.20
CA TYR A 15 -1.31 3.88 36.38
C TYR A 15 -0.81 4.91 35.36
N HIS A 16 0.20 5.70 35.74
CA HIS A 16 0.85 6.64 34.83
C HIS A 16 1.82 5.89 33.91
N LEU A 17 2.58 4.95 34.49
CA LEU A 17 3.64 4.25 33.80
C LEU A 17 3.53 2.75 34.04
N PHE A 18 3.69 1.95 32.99
CA PHE A 18 4.03 0.53 33.10
C PHE A 18 5.54 0.36 32.89
N LEU A 19 6.25 -0.23 33.85
CA LEU A 19 7.68 -0.50 33.73
C LEU A 19 7.89 -1.90 33.12
N SER A 20 8.39 -1.93 31.88
CA SER A 20 8.78 -3.14 31.16
C SER A 20 10.30 -3.29 31.20
N PHE A 21 10.79 -4.35 31.83
CA PHE A 21 12.21 -4.61 32.03
C PHE A 21 12.49 -6.11 32.13
N CYS A 22 13.74 -6.52 31.92
CA CYS A 22 14.15 -7.89 32.14
C CYS A 22 14.39 -8.14 33.64
N ASN A 23 14.17 -9.34 34.15
CA ASN A 23 14.41 -9.65 35.57
C ASN A 23 15.84 -9.32 36.04
N ASP A 24 16.82 -9.36 35.15
CA ASP A 24 18.21 -9.00 35.46
C ASP A 24 18.39 -7.49 35.68
N ASP A 25 17.49 -6.67 35.15
CA ASP A 25 17.48 -5.21 35.31
C ASP A 25 16.65 -4.74 36.52
N LYS A 26 16.14 -5.65 37.34
CA LYS A 26 15.21 -5.35 38.45
C LYS A 26 15.73 -4.31 39.44
N GLU A 27 17.03 -4.30 39.72
CA GLU A 27 17.63 -3.39 40.69
C GLU A 27 17.60 -1.94 40.16
N LYS A 28 17.96 -1.76 38.87
CA LYS A 28 17.86 -0.46 38.19
C LYS A 28 16.39 -0.02 38.06
N ALA A 29 15.50 -0.95 37.75
CA ALA A 29 14.06 -0.68 37.65
C ALA A 29 13.48 -0.19 38.98
N LEU A 30 13.89 -0.79 40.11
CA LEU A 30 13.46 -0.39 41.44
C LEU A 30 13.95 1.03 41.80
N LEU A 31 15.21 1.36 41.50
CA LEU A 31 15.74 2.71 41.73
C LEU A 31 14.96 3.79 40.93
N PHE A 32 14.62 3.50 39.68
CA PHE A 32 13.80 4.41 38.88
C PHE A 32 12.37 4.48 39.41
N LEU A 33 11.79 3.36 39.82
CA LEU A 33 10.45 3.30 40.42
C LEU A 33 10.34 4.21 41.64
N GLU A 34 11.28 4.10 42.58
CA GLU A 34 11.32 4.91 43.80
C GLU A 34 11.39 6.41 43.47
N SER A 35 12.27 6.80 42.55
CA SER A 35 12.38 8.21 42.14
C SER A 35 11.10 8.72 41.45
N LEU A 36 10.50 7.92 40.56
CA LEU A 36 9.26 8.29 39.84
C LEU A 36 8.05 8.41 40.79
N GLU A 37 7.90 7.50 41.75
CA GLU A 37 6.80 7.51 42.72
C GLU A 37 7.00 8.59 43.80
N GLU A 38 8.22 8.74 44.35
CA GLU A 38 8.48 9.66 45.47
C GLU A 38 8.70 11.11 45.03
N THR A 39 9.50 11.32 43.99
CA THR A 39 9.90 12.67 43.54
C THR A 39 8.87 13.26 42.57
N TYR A 40 8.44 12.46 41.58
CA TYR A 40 7.54 12.92 40.51
C TYR A 40 6.07 12.57 40.73
N LYS A 41 5.75 11.87 41.83
CA LYS A 41 4.38 11.48 42.21
C LYS A 41 3.64 10.69 41.13
N LEU A 42 4.37 9.96 40.29
CA LEU A 42 3.80 9.10 39.25
C LEU A 42 3.51 7.72 39.82
N LYS A 43 2.24 7.34 39.88
CA LYS A 43 1.83 5.95 40.15
C LYS A 43 2.31 5.02 39.04
N CYS A 44 3.18 4.06 39.35
CA CYS A 44 3.78 3.15 38.38
C CYS A 44 3.32 1.70 38.62
N LEU A 45 3.19 0.93 37.54
CA LEU A 45 2.95 -0.51 37.59
C LEU A 45 4.30 -1.23 37.46
N TYR A 46 4.67 -1.94 38.51
CA TYR A 46 5.89 -2.72 38.63
C TYR A 46 5.56 -4.21 38.71
N HIS A 47 5.90 -4.98 37.67
CA HIS A 47 5.36 -6.34 37.50
C HIS A 47 5.69 -7.33 38.64
N LEU A 48 6.81 -7.15 39.35
CA LEU A 48 7.17 -8.00 40.49
C LEU A 48 6.34 -7.70 41.76
N ARG A 49 5.70 -6.53 41.84
CA ARG A 49 4.87 -6.08 42.98
C ARG A 49 3.37 -6.15 42.65
N ASP A 50 3.00 -5.72 41.45
CA ASP A 50 1.62 -5.34 41.11
C ASP A 50 0.87 -6.38 40.25
N PHE A 51 1.54 -7.43 39.75
CA PHE A 51 0.86 -8.49 39.00
C PHE A 51 -0.07 -9.30 39.89
N GLN A 52 -1.29 -9.52 39.39
CA GLN A 52 -2.32 -10.23 40.15
C GLN A 52 -2.05 -11.73 40.13
N ALA A 53 -1.95 -12.33 41.33
CA ALA A 53 -1.87 -13.77 41.48
C ALA A 53 -3.15 -14.44 40.93
N GLY A 54 -2.99 -15.54 40.20
CA GLY A 54 -4.09 -16.27 39.57
C GLY A 54 -4.42 -15.87 38.14
N LYS A 55 -3.90 -14.74 37.64
CA LYS A 55 -3.85 -14.41 36.21
C LYS A 55 -2.55 -14.92 35.59
N THR A 56 -2.60 -15.26 34.30
CA THR A 56 -1.38 -15.58 33.56
C THR A 56 -0.46 -14.36 33.47
N ILE A 57 0.85 -14.57 33.33
CA ILE A 57 1.82 -13.48 33.11
C ILE A 57 1.40 -12.64 31.90
N PHE A 58 0.90 -13.33 30.86
CA PHE A 58 0.37 -12.73 29.65
C PHE A 58 -0.79 -11.77 29.90
N GLU A 59 -1.82 -12.20 30.63
CA GLU A 59 -2.99 -11.35 30.95
C GLU A 59 -2.59 -10.17 31.83
N ASN A 60 -1.66 -10.36 32.76
CA ASN A 60 -1.16 -9.28 33.60
C ASN A 60 -0.42 -8.21 32.78
N ILE A 61 0.38 -8.61 31.79
CA ILE A 61 1.05 -7.70 30.86
C ILE A 61 0.02 -6.89 30.06
N LEU A 62 -0.95 -7.57 29.43
CA LEU A 62 -1.98 -6.90 28.63
C LEU A 62 -2.78 -5.90 29.48
N ASN A 63 -3.23 -6.33 30.65
CA ASN A 63 -3.94 -5.46 31.59
C ASN A 63 -3.06 -4.28 32.03
N GLY A 64 -1.77 -4.50 32.29
CA GLY A 64 -0.85 -3.44 32.67
C GLY A 64 -0.67 -2.39 31.57
N ILE A 65 -0.60 -2.84 30.32
CA ILE A 65 -0.51 -1.96 29.14
C ILE A 65 -1.81 -1.16 28.95
N GLU A 66 -2.98 -1.80 29.08
CA GLU A 66 -4.28 -1.16 28.90
C GLU A 66 -4.60 -0.14 30.01
N THR A 67 -4.26 -0.47 31.25
CA THR A 67 -4.53 0.36 32.43
C THR A 67 -3.48 1.45 32.68
N SER A 68 -2.35 1.44 31.95
CA SER A 68 -1.30 2.46 32.07
C SER A 68 -1.38 3.54 30.99
N MET A 69 -1.04 4.78 31.34
CA MET A 69 -1.01 5.91 30.39
C MET A 69 0.19 5.79 29.43
N LYS A 70 1.38 5.45 29.93
CA LYS A 70 2.58 5.18 29.12
C LYS A 70 3.30 3.93 29.61
N ILE A 71 4.23 3.43 28.79
CA ILE A 71 5.03 2.24 28.98
C ILE A 71 6.49 2.68 28.87
N VAL A 72 7.29 2.34 29.87
CA VAL A 72 8.74 2.60 29.89
C VAL A 72 9.44 1.27 29.62
N TYR A 73 10.25 1.22 28.55
CA TYR A 73 11.06 0.03 28.25
C TYR A 73 12.49 0.26 28.72
N LEU A 74 12.94 -0.51 29.71
CA LEU A 74 14.32 -0.49 30.16
C LEU A 74 15.17 -1.44 29.31
N VAL A 75 15.82 -0.89 28.30
CA VAL A 75 16.54 -1.63 27.28
C VAL A 75 17.98 -1.89 27.70
N SER A 76 18.25 -3.13 28.08
CA SER A 76 19.59 -3.71 28.22
C SER A 76 19.84 -4.78 27.12
N LYS A 77 21.03 -5.38 27.11
CA LYS A 77 21.35 -6.54 26.27
C LYS A 77 20.47 -7.73 26.62
N GLU A 78 20.19 -7.96 27.89
CA GLU A 78 19.34 -9.08 28.32
C GLU A 78 17.86 -8.83 28.01
N PHE A 79 17.41 -7.58 28.11
CA PHE A 79 16.09 -7.16 27.63
C PHE A 79 15.88 -7.52 26.15
N LYS A 80 16.90 -7.33 25.30
CA LYS A 80 16.83 -7.70 23.87
C LYS A 80 16.76 -9.22 23.63
N ASN A 81 17.32 -10.02 24.53
CA ASN A 81 17.35 -11.47 24.38
C ASN A 81 16.09 -12.12 24.97
N SER A 82 15.46 -11.48 25.95
CA SER A 82 14.25 -11.93 26.62
C SER A 82 13.07 -12.04 25.66
N TYR A 83 12.47 -13.24 25.60
CA TYR A 83 11.24 -13.48 24.84
C TYR A 83 10.09 -12.62 25.36
N SER A 84 9.89 -12.57 26.68
CA SER A 84 8.82 -11.80 27.30
C SER A 84 8.91 -10.30 26.96
N CYS A 85 10.11 -9.73 27.01
CA CYS A 85 10.34 -8.31 26.70
C CYS A 85 10.03 -7.99 25.23
N LYS A 86 10.37 -8.90 24.29
CA LYS A 86 9.99 -8.74 22.87
C LYS A 86 8.47 -8.76 22.71
N THR A 87 7.80 -9.67 23.41
CA THR A 87 6.33 -9.76 23.36
C THR A 87 5.68 -8.50 23.96
N GLU A 88 6.20 -7.98 25.08
CA GLU A 88 5.76 -6.73 25.69
C GLU A 88 5.90 -5.54 24.74
N ILE A 89 7.03 -5.42 24.02
CA ILE A 89 7.23 -4.39 22.99
C ILE A 89 6.13 -4.46 21.93
N LEU A 90 5.84 -5.66 21.40
CA LEU A 90 4.81 -5.84 20.37
C LEU A 90 3.41 -5.43 20.87
N TYR A 91 3.10 -5.72 22.13
CA TYR A 91 1.83 -5.30 22.73
C TYR A 91 1.76 -3.80 22.99
N GLY A 92 2.82 -3.19 23.50
CA GLY A 92 2.80 -1.74 23.72
C GLY A 92 2.77 -0.95 22.42
N ILE A 93 3.36 -1.47 21.34
CA ILE A 93 3.18 -0.93 19.98
C ILE A 93 1.70 -0.98 19.60
N THR A 94 1.06 -2.14 19.78
CA THR A 94 -0.37 -2.34 19.49
C THR A 94 -1.25 -1.36 20.30
N ALA A 95 -0.97 -1.18 21.59
CA ALA A 95 -1.72 -0.28 22.45
C ALA A 95 -1.48 1.20 22.12
N SER A 96 -0.24 1.59 21.81
CA SER A 96 0.10 2.94 21.35
C SER A 96 -0.67 3.29 20.07
N HIS A 97 -0.82 2.31 19.16
CA HIS A 97 -1.63 2.48 17.96
C HIS A 97 -3.12 2.68 18.26
N GLN A 98 -3.70 1.86 19.14
CA GLN A 98 -5.12 1.97 19.51
C GLN A 98 -5.45 3.32 20.15
N GLN A 99 -4.54 3.85 20.98
CA GLN A 99 -4.74 5.10 21.72
C GLN A 99 -4.40 6.35 20.90
N SER A 100 -3.85 6.20 19.68
CA SER A 100 -3.39 7.31 18.82
C SER A 100 -2.42 8.28 19.51
N GLU A 101 -1.71 7.81 20.54
CA GLU A 101 -0.72 8.56 21.31
C GLU A 101 0.55 7.70 21.42
N ASN A 102 1.73 8.33 21.34
CA ASN A 102 2.95 7.62 21.69
C ASN A 102 2.99 7.38 23.20
N CYS A 103 2.60 6.17 23.57
CA CYS A 103 2.60 5.72 24.94
C CYS A 103 3.93 5.03 25.28
N MET A 104 4.95 5.05 24.42
CA MET A 104 6.20 4.30 24.63
C MET A 104 7.39 5.23 24.91
N ILE A 105 8.13 4.93 25.97
CA ILE A 105 9.33 5.65 26.40
C ILE A 105 10.49 4.65 26.53
N PRO A 106 11.32 4.48 25.50
CA PRO A 106 12.50 3.63 25.61
C PRO A 106 13.60 4.31 26.44
N VAL A 107 14.25 3.54 27.31
CA VAL A 107 15.37 3.97 28.16
C VAL A 107 16.52 2.99 27.95
N LEU A 108 17.64 3.46 27.41
CA LEU A 108 18.82 2.65 27.14
C LEU A 108 19.68 2.55 28.40
N LEU A 109 19.74 1.36 29.03
CA LEU A 109 20.44 1.12 30.31
C LEU A 109 21.94 0.87 30.16
N GLU A 110 22.38 0.45 28.98
CA GLU A 110 23.77 0.13 28.65
C GLU A 110 24.00 0.28 27.14
N LYS A 111 25.27 0.42 26.72
CA LYS A 111 25.62 0.65 25.31
C LYS A 111 25.36 -0.62 24.48
N THR A 112 24.13 -0.74 23.97
CA THR A 112 23.68 -1.82 23.10
C THR A 112 22.86 -1.25 21.94
N GLU A 113 22.75 -2.00 20.84
CA GLU A 113 21.91 -1.59 19.71
C GLU A 113 20.43 -1.64 20.13
N MET A 114 19.67 -0.58 19.87
CA MET A 114 18.24 -0.55 20.17
C MET A 114 17.46 -1.60 19.35
N PRO A 115 16.43 -2.26 19.95
CA PRO A 115 15.51 -3.12 19.20
C PRO A 115 14.93 -2.40 17.99
N ARG A 116 14.77 -3.12 16.87
CA ARG A 116 14.35 -2.52 15.60
C ARG A 116 13.01 -1.80 15.72
N GLU A 117 12.15 -2.34 16.57
CA GLU A 117 10.81 -1.87 16.86
C GLU A 117 10.79 -0.53 17.60
N LEU A 118 11.88 -0.18 18.30
CA LEU A 118 12.02 1.04 19.09
C LEU A 118 12.98 2.07 18.45
N LEU A 119 13.67 1.72 17.36
CA LEU A 119 14.66 2.58 16.69
C LEU A 119 14.10 3.93 16.22
N THR A 120 12.81 3.96 15.88
CA THR A 120 12.14 5.16 15.36
C THR A 120 11.65 6.09 16.46
N LEU A 121 11.78 5.69 17.73
CA LEU A 121 11.35 6.47 18.89
C LEU A 121 12.52 7.25 19.48
N ASN A 122 12.22 8.42 20.05
CA ASN A 122 13.17 9.10 20.92
C ASN A 122 13.35 8.27 22.19
N TYR A 123 14.59 8.00 22.57
CA TYR A 123 14.93 7.25 23.76
C TYR A 123 15.72 8.11 24.76
N VAL A 124 15.68 7.71 26.03
CA VAL A 124 16.50 8.27 27.09
C VAL A 124 17.77 7.45 27.22
N ASP A 125 18.94 8.06 27.04
CA ASP A 125 20.22 7.39 27.23
C ASP A 125 20.64 7.45 28.71
N ALA A 126 20.48 6.34 29.43
CA ALA A 126 20.88 6.21 30.83
C ALA A 126 22.36 5.82 31.00
N THR A 127 23.12 5.71 29.91
CA THR A 127 24.56 5.42 29.96
C THR A 127 25.42 6.66 30.15
N LEU A 128 24.80 7.84 30.12
CA LEU A 128 25.44 9.13 30.32
C LEU A 128 25.33 9.52 31.81
N ASP A 129 26.46 9.68 32.48
CA ASP A 129 26.53 9.92 33.94
C ASP A 129 25.84 11.23 34.39
N GLU A 130 25.60 12.18 33.48
CA GLU A 130 24.97 13.48 33.77
C GLU A 130 23.45 13.51 33.54
N VAL A 131 22.83 12.39 33.17
CA VAL A 131 21.39 12.35 32.82
C VAL A 131 20.54 11.89 34.00
N ASP A 132 19.68 12.80 34.47
CA ASP A 132 18.56 12.44 35.36
C ASP A 132 17.47 11.72 34.55
N VAL A 133 17.55 10.38 34.55
CA VAL A 133 16.64 9.50 33.81
C VAL A 133 15.20 9.63 34.30
N PRO A 134 14.89 9.59 35.61
CA PRO A 134 13.54 9.86 36.12
C PRO A 134 12.96 11.20 35.65
N LYS A 135 13.76 12.28 35.64
CA LYS A 135 13.33 13.58 35.12
C LYS A 135 12.93 13.52 33.65
N LYS A 136 13.74 12.88 32.81
CA LYS A 136 13.48 12.72 31.37
C LYS A 136 12.21 11.91 31.11
N ILE A 137 11.98 10.84 31.89
CA ILE A 137 10.75 10.04 31.82
C ILE A 137 9.53 10.91 32.19
N TYR A 138 9.65 11.70 33.25
CA TYR A 138 8.60 12.62 33.66
C TYR A 138 8.30 13.69 32.60
N GLU A 139 9.32 14.31 32.02
CA GLU A 139 9.16 15.26 30.90
C GLU A 139 8.45 14.62 29.70
N ALA A 140 8.82 13.38 29.34
CA ALA A 140 8.17 12.62 28.28
C ALA A 140 6.69 12.33 28.57
N CYS A 141 6.29 12.26 29.85
CA CYS A 141 4.88 12.18 30.24
C CYS A 141 4.13 13.49 29.94
N LEU A 142 4.75 14.64 30.22
CA LEU A 142 4.14 15.97 30.00
C LEU A 142 3.95 16.32 28.53
N PHE A 143 4.88 15.92 27.65
CA PHE A 143 4.79 16.18 26.21
C PHE A 143 3.56 15.55 25.55
N GLY A 144 2.98 14.48 26.13
CA GLY A 144 1.72 13.89 25.66
C GLY A 144 0.45 14.62 26.14
N VAL A 145 0.54 15.39 27.23
CA VAL A 145 -0.64 15.96 27.93
C VAL A 145 -1.04 17.33 27.38
N SER A 146 -0.16 18.05 26.67
CA SER A 146 -0.33 19.48 26.37
C SER A 146 -0.20 19.89 24.90
N SER A 147 -0.13 18.96 23.94
CA SER A 147 -0.05 19.32 22.52
C SER A 147 -0.58 18.20 21.63
N ASN A 148 -1.29 18.58 20.56
CA ASN A 148 -1.60 17.74 19.41
C ASN A 148 -0.29 17.20 18.79
N CYS A 149 0.31 16.18 19.40
CA CYS A 149 1.51 15.54 18.91
C CYS A 149 1.12 14.43 17.93
N ILE A 150 0.93 14.86 16.69
CA ILE A 150 1.00 14.00 15.51
C ILE A 150 2.44 13.45 15.46
N LEU A 151 2.62 12.18 15.82
CA LEU A 151 3.87 11.45 15.57
C LEU A 151 3.80 10.75 14.20
N PRO A 152 4.95 10.59 13.53
CA PRO A 152 5.02 9.96 12.21
C PRO A 152 4.62 8.49 12.32
N ASN A 153 3.70 8.09 11.45
CA ASN A 153 3.16 6.73 11.34
C ASN A 153 4.25 5.64 11.44
N VAL A 154 4.36 4.99 12.58
CA VAL A 154 4.83 3.60 12.63
C VAL A 154 3.63 2.74 12.25
N ILE A 155 3.81 1.89 11.24
CA ILE A 155 2.74 1.12 10.60
C ILE A 155 2.33 0.02 11.60
N PRO A 156 1.07 -0.06 12.09
CA PRO A 156 0.56 -1.26 12.75
C PRO A 156 0.82 -2.48 11.85
N PHE A 157 1.08 -3.65 12.42
CA PHE A 157 1.15 -4.90 11.67
C PHE A 157 -0.25 -5.26 11.13
N GLN A 158 -0.72 -4.54 10.12
CA GLN A 158 -1.83 -4.92 9.27
C GLN A 158 -1.28 -5.97 8.31
N GLU A 159 -1.93 -7.14 8.21
CA GLU A 159 -1.55 -8.18 7.24
C GLU A 159 -1.40 -7.61 5.81
N PHE A 160 -2.18 -6.58 5.49
CA PHE A 160 -2.09 -5.82 4.24
C PHE A 160 -2.14 -4.32 4.50
N TYR A 161 -1.20 -3.59 3.92
CA TYR A 161 -1.23 -2.13 3.85
C TYR A 161 -1.78 -1.68 2.48
N ASN A 162 -2.25 -0.43 2.39
CA ASN A 162 -2.83 0.09 1.15
C ASN A 162 -1.81 0.14 0.03
N GLY A 163 -2.03 -0.61 -1.05
CA GLY A 163 -1.08 -0.83 -2.15
C GLY A 163 -0.46 -2.23 -2.15
N THR A 164 -0.79 -3.09 -1.18
CA THR A 164 -0.35 -4.50 -1.22
C THR A 164 -1.05 -5.24 -2.36
N PRO A 165 -0.32 -5.91 -3.27
CA PRO A 165 -0.94 -6.73 -4.32
C PRO A 165 -1.62 -7.96 -3.72
N LEU A 166 -2.92 -8.14 -4.00
CA LEU A 166 -3.71 -9.28 -3.53
C LEU A 166 -3.86 -10.37 -4.59
N ARG A 167 -4.10 -9.94 -5.84
CA ARG A 167 -4.29 -10.80 -7.01
C ARG A 167 -3.60 -10.16 -8.20
N VAL A 168 -2.96 -10.98 -9.04
CA VAL A 168 -2.27 -10.54 -10.25
C VAL A 168 -2.87 -11.29 -11.43
N LEU A 169 -3.39 -10.56 -12.42
CA LEU A 169 -3.98 -11.11 -13.63
C LEU A 169 -3.02 -10.83 -14.79
N ARG A 170 -2.44 -11.88 -15.34
CA ARG A 170 -1.46 -11.81 -16.43
C ARG A 170 -2.01 -12.38 -17.72
N ARG A 171 -1.58 -11.78 -18.81
CA ARG A 171 -1.75 -12.35 -20.13
C ARG A 171 -0.82 -13.55 -20.29
N THR A 172 -1.38 -14.67 -20.73
CA THR A 172 -0.64 -15.91 -21.03
C THR A 172 -0.95 -16.36 -22.45
N GLU A 173 0.07 -16.80 -23.17
CA GLU A 173 -0.08 -17.40 -24.49
C GLU A 173 -0.24 -18.92 -24.36
N THR A 174 -1.25 -19.47 -25.01
CA THR A 174 -1.50 -20.92 -25.06
C THR A 174 -1.70 -21.37 -26.50
N TRP A 175 -1.29 -22.59 -26.83
CA TRP A 175 -1.41 -23.11 -28.19
C TRP A 175 -2.66 -23.97 -28.33
N LYS A 176 -3.50 -23.69 -29.32
CA LYS A 176 -4.66 -24.53 -29.67
C LYS A 176 -4.66 -24.80 -31.17
N ARG A 177 -4.52 -26.08 -31.57
CA ARG A 177 -4.48 -26.49 -32.98
C ARG A 177 -3.49 -25.66 -33.82
N CYS A 178 -2.27 -25.49 -33.32
CA CYS A 178 -1.19 -24.70 -33.95
C CYS A 178 -1.48 -23.18 -34.06
N ILE A 179 -2.55 -22.69 -33.44
CA ILE A 179 -2.91 -21.28 -33.37
C ILE A 179 -2.57 -20.78 -31.95
N PRO A 180 -1.73 -19.75 -31.79
CA PRO A 180 -1.52 -19.12 -30.50
C PRO A 180 -2.80 -18.38 -30.09
N VAL A 181 -3.26 -18.63 -28.87
CA VAL A 181 -4.42 -18.03 -28.23
C VAL A 181 -3.93 -17.33 -26.97
N THR A 182 -4.06 -16.02 -26.94
CA THR A 182 -3.75 -15.20 -25.79
C THR A 182 -4.98 -15.07 -24.89
N ARG A 183 -4.80 -15.28 -23.59
CA ARG A 183 -5.86 -15.13 -22.58
C ARG A 183 -5.31 -14.55 -21.29
N PHE A 184 -6.13 -13.78 -20.59
CA PHE A 184 -5.84 -13.42 -19.21
C PHE A 184 -6.09 -14.62 -18.30
N LYS A 185 -5.18 -14.83 -17.35
CA LYS A 185 -5.28 -15.80 -16.26
C LYS A 185 -4.75 -15.17 -14.97
N GLU A 186 -5.23 -15.63 -13.84
CA GLU A 186 -4.63 -15.28 -12.55
C GLU A 186 -3.26 -15.97 -12.41
N ASP A 187 -2.29 -15.22 -11.89
CA ASP A 187 -1.02 -15.76 -11.42
C ASP A 187 -1.18 -16.26 -9.98
N LEU A 188 -1.35 -17.57 -9.84
CA LEU A 188 -1.56 -18.22 -8.55
C LEU A 188 -0.33 -18.18 -7.64
N GLN A 189 0.88 -17.93 -8.17
CA GLN A 189 2.10 -17.84 -7.37
C GLN A 189 2.17 -16.53 -6.58
N GLU A 190 1.62 -15.45 -7.15
CA GLU A 190 1.57 -14.12 -6.53
C GLU A 190 0.30 -13.89 -5.69
N ARG A 191 -0.55 -14.92 -5.54
CA ARG A 191 -1.78 -14.85 -4.75
C ARG A 191 -1.45 -14.69 -3.26
N ARG A 192 -1.99 -13.64 -2.63
CA ARG A 192 -1.93 -13.46 -1.17
C ARG A 192 -3.11 -14.12 -0.46
N ASN A 193 -2.82 -14.82 0.65
CA ASN A 193 -3.81 -15.39 1.55
C ASN A 193 -4.40 -14.32 2.45
N ILE A 194 -5.71 -14.10 2.36
CA ILE A 194 -6.47 -13.13 3.16
C ILE A 194 -7.11 -13.90 4.33
N SER A 195 -6.93 -13.42 5.56
CA SER A 195 -7.49 -14.03 6.78
C SER A 195 -9.02 -14.08 6.81
N ASP A 196 -9.68 -13.06 6.26
CA ASP A 196 -11.13 -12.99 6.09
C ASP A 196 -11.57 -13.86 4.89
N GLU A 197 -12.15 -15.02 5.20
CA GLU A 197 -12.61 -16.00 4.20
C GLU A 197 -13.72 -15.44 3.30
N ASP A 198 -14.65 -14.65 3.85
CA ASP A 198 -15.76 -14.07 3.09
C ASP A 198 -15.27 -13.00 2.12
N ARG A 199 -14.36 -12.14 2.57
CA ARG A 199 -13.70 -11.15 1.71
C ARG A 199 -12.87 -11.84 0.63
N SER A 200 -12.13 -12.89 0.97
CA SER A 200 -11.33 -13.66 0.01
C SER A 200 -12.21 -14.27 -1.08
N ARG A 201 -13.32 -14.92 -0.71
CA ARG A 201 -14.28 -15.51 -1.65
C ARG A 201 -14.85 -14.48 -2.62
N ARG A 202 -15.28 -13.32 -2.12
CA ARG A 202 -15.83 -12.26 -2.97
C ARG A 202 -14.79 -11.64 -3.91
N ILE A 203 -13.52 -11.55 -3.48
CA ILE A 203 -12.43 -11.11 -4.35
C ILE A 203 -12.19 -12.13 -5.47
N ASP A 204 -12.26 -13.42 -5.16
CA ASP A 204 -12.12 -14.48 -6.15
C ASP A 204 -13.28 -14.45 -7.18
N GLU A 205 -14.52 -14.26 -6.74
CA GLU A 205 -15.70 -14.07 -7.61
C GLU A 205 -15.56 -12.84 -8.52
N LEU A 206 -15.03 -11.74 -7.98
CA LEU A 206 -14.73 -10.54 -8.75
C LEU A 206 -13.67 -10.83 -9.82
N CYS A 207 -12.58 -11.53 -9.46
CA CYS A 207 -11.51 -11.88 -10.38
C CYS A 207 -12.02 -12.73 -11.55
N GLU A 208 -12.82 -13.76 -11.26
CA GLU A 208 -13.46 -14.61 -12.27
C GLU A 208 -14.35 -13.81 -13.22
N THR A 209 -15.13 -12.87 -12.68
CA THR A 209 -16.00 -11.99 -13.48
C THR A 209 -15.18 -11.09 -14.42
N ILE A 210 -14.12 -10.46 -13.90
CA ILE A 210 -13.22 -9.62 -14.70
C ILE A 210 -12.52 -10.47 -15.77
N LEU A 211 -12.01 -11.66 -15.42
CA LEU A 211 -11.37 -12.59 -16.35
C LEU A 211 -12.31 -13.04 -17.47
N LYS A 212 -13.58 -13.31 -17.17
CA LYS A 212 -14.60 -13.68 -18.17
C LYS A 212 -14.85 -12.57 -19.17
N ASP A 213 -14.96 -11.33 -18.71
CA ASP A 213 -15.19 -10.16 -19.58
C ASP A 213 -13.95 -9.80 -20.40
N MET A 214 -12.76 -9.85 -19.80
CA MET A 214 -11.48 -9.64 -20.50
C MET A 214 -11.24 -10.69 -21.59
N ASN A 215 -11.67 -11.93 -21.35
CA ASN A 215 -11.54 -13.03 -22.31
C ASN A 215 -12.76 -13.16 -23.27
N SER A 216 -13.66 -12.18 -23.28
CA SER A 216 -14.82 -12.20 -24.19
C SER A 216 -14.40 -12.04 -25.67
N SER A 217 -15.26 -12.52 -26.58
CA SER A 217 -14.95 -12.64 -28.02
C SER A 217 -14.58 -11.31 -28.71
N LYS A 218 -15.10 -10.17 -28.24
CA LYS A 218 -14.80 -8.83 -28.78
C LYS A 218 -13.37 -8.37 -28.49
N PHE A 219 -12.83 -8.80 -27.35
CA PHE A 219 -11.47 -8.48 -26.92
C PHE A 219 -10.48 -9.46 -27.53
N ALA A 220 -10.71 -10.76 -27.36
CA ALA A 220 -9.86 -11.81 -27.91
C ALA A 220 -9.62 -11.68 -29.43
N ARG A 221 -10.61 -11.23 -30.22
CA ARG A 221 -10.49 -11.09 -31.67
C ARG A 221 -9.61 -9.91 -32.10
N ARG A 222 -9.60 -8.82 -31.34
CA ARG A 222 -8.70 -7.66 -31.57
C ARG A 222 -7.25 -8.03 -31.24
N TYR A 223 -7.05 -8.88 -30.23
CA TYR A 223 -5.71 -9.34 -29.80
C TYR A 223 -5.09 -10.43 -30.68
N PHE A 224 -5.88 -11.27 -31.35
CA PHE A 224 -5.33 -12.26 -32.30
C PHE A 224 -4.47 -11.59 -33.38
N MET A 225 -4.87 -10.40 -33.82
CA MET A 225 -4.14 -9.58 -34.78
C MET A 225 -2.81 -9.04 -34.23
N TYR A 226 -2.52 -9.16 -32.92
CA TYR A 226 -1.37 -8.56 -32.22
C TYR A 226 -0.31 -9.57 -31.75
N SER A 227 -0.53 -10.88 -31.86
CA SER A 227 0.49 -11.85 -31.41
C SER A 227 1.77 -11.69 -32.24
N ASN A 228 2.93 -11.51 -31.58
CA ASN A 228 4.25 -11.48 -32.24
C ASN A 228 4.42 -12.68 -33.20
N ALA A 229 3.87 -13.83 -32.83
CA ALA A 229 3.87 -15.02 -33.66
C ALA A 229 2.96 -14.89 -34.91
N PHE A 230 1.82 -14.21 -34.83
CA PHE A 230 1.01 -13.88 -36.01
C PHE A 230 1.77 -12.93 -36.94
N PHE A 231 2.49 -11.96 -36.38
CA PHE A 231 3.28 -11.02 -37.17
C PHE A 231 4.50 -11.63 -37.82
N CYS A 232 5.26 -12.51 -37.13
CA CYS A 232 6.34 -13.25 -37.79
C CYS A 232 5.80 -14.05 -38.98
N ARG A 233 4.62 -14.68 -38.85
CA ARG A 233 3.98 -15.43 -39.94
C ARG A 233 3.46 -14.53 -41.06
N ALA A 234 2.85 -13.40 -40.74
CA ALA A 234 2.38 -12.42 -41.73
C ALA A 234 3.56 -11.78 -42.46
N TRP A 235 4.61 -11.40 -41.75
CA TRP A 235 5.85 -10.85 -42.32
C TRP A 235 6.52 -11.86 -43.25
N VAL A 236 6.64 -13.12 -42.84
CA VAL A 236 7.11 -14.22 -43.71
C VAL A 236 6.24 -14.33 -44.97
N PHE A 237 4.91 -14.21 -44.85
CA PHE A 237 4.01 -14.22 -46.00
C PHE A 237 4.17 -12.99 -46.92
N PHE A 238 4.35 -11.79 -46.37
CA PHE A 238 4.51 -10.55 -47.14
C PHE A 238 5.91 -10.42 -47.77
N VAL A 239 6.95 -10.95 -47.14
CA VAL A 239 8.34 -10.89 -47.62
C VAL A 239 8.68 -12.05 -48.55
N LEU A 240 8.22 -13.26 -48.27
CA LEU A 240 8.51 -14.44 -49.11
C LEU A 240 7.39 -14.79 -50.09
N GLY A 241 6.12 -14.60 -49.70
CA GLY A 241 4.96 -14.98 -50.51
C GLY A 241 4.63 -13.98 -51.61
N LEU A 242 4.36 -12.72 -51.24
CA LEU A 242 3.86 -11.71 -52.18
C LEU A 242 4.83 -11.38 -53.34
N PRO A 243 6.15 -11.22 -53.11
CA PRO A 243 7.11 -11.00 -54.18
C PRO A 243 7.27 -12.22 -55.10
N SER A 244 7.22 -13.43 -54.55
CA SER A 244 7.35 -14.66 -55.33
C SER A 244 6.17 -14.93 -56.25
N PHE A 245 4.95 -14.51 -55.87
CA PHE A 245 3.74 -14.79 -56.65
C PHE A 245 3.36 -13.68 -57.65
N ALA A 246 3.59 -12.40 -57.33
CA ALA A 246 3.14 -11.28 -58.17
C ALA A 246 4.28 -10.57 -58.92
N VAL A 247 5.46 -10.46 -58.31
CA VAL A 247 6.56 -9.65 -58.86
C VAL A 247 7.45 -10.48 -59.80
N LEU A 248 7.72 -11.74 -59.44
CA LEU A 248 8.56 -12.64 -60.25
C LEU A 248 8.02 -12.88 -61.67
N PRO A 249 6.71 -13.15 -61.89
CA PRO A 249 6.19 -13.37 -63.26
C PRO A 249 6.23 -12.11 -64.12
N VAL A 250 5.98 -10.93 -63.53
CA VAL A 250 6.00 -9.63 -64.22
C VAL A 250 7.43 -9.25 -64.60
N LEU A 251 8.39 -9.45 -63.70
CA LEU A 251 9.81 -9.22 -64.01
C LEU A 251 10.30 -10.17 -65.11
N LEU A 252 9.95 -11.45 -65.05
CA LEU A 252 10.30 -12.42 -66.09
C LEU A 252 9.69 -12.04 -67.45
N PHE A 253 8.43 -11.61 -67.49
CA PHE A 253 7.77 -11.13 -68.71
C PHE A 253 8.50 -9.93 -69.32
N LEU A 254 8.85 -8.93 -68.51
CA LEU A 254 9.54 -7.72 -68.96
C LEU A 254 10.98 -7.99 -69.43
N VAL A 255 11.69 -8.95 -68.82
CA VAL A 255 13.00 -9.40 -69.28
C VAL A 255 12.90 -10.16 -70.61
N ILE A 256 11.85 -10.97 -70.81
CA ILE A 256 11.62 -11.73 -72.05
C ILE A 256 11.31 -10.80 -73.22
N GLU A 257 10.52 -9.74 -73.02
CA GLU A 257 10.20 -8.75 -74.06
C GLU A 257 11.37 -7.79 -74.38
N ARG A 258 12.50 -7.85 -73.65
CA ARG A 258 13.73 -7.04 -73.82
C ARG A 258 13.54 -5.52 -73.72
N ASP A 259 12.49 -5.07 -73.03
CA ASP A 259 12.08 -3.67 -73.03
C ASP A 259 12.76 -2.77 -71.96
N ILE A 260 13.71 -3.31 -71.16
CA ILE A 260 14.22 -2.62 -69.96
C ILE A 260 15.75 -2.67 -69.85
N THR A 261 16.37 -1.56 -69.48
CA THR A 261 17.81 -1.43 -69.16
C THR A 261 18.12 -1.96 -67.75
N GLU A 262 19.34 -2.47 -67.50
CA GLU A 262 19.74 -3.01 -66.17
C GLU A 262 19.47 -2.01 -65.03
N ALA A 263 19.79 -0.73 -65.23
CA ALA A 263 19.53 0.31 -64.23
C ALA A 263 18.03 0.55 -63.95
N ALA A 264 17.17 0.38 -64.96
CA ALA A 264 15.72 0.49 -64.79
C ALA A 264 15.14 -0.76 -64.09
N LEU A 265 15.73 -1.94 -64.31
CA LEU A 265 15.35 -3.18 -63.62
C LEU A 265 15.68 -3.12 -62.12
N ASP A 266 16.85 -2.60 -61.76
CA ASP A 266 17.26 -2.39 -60.36
C ASP A 266 16.35 -1.37 -59.65
N GLY A 267 15.95 -0.31 -60.35
CA GLY A 267 14.99 0.67 -59.84
C GLY A 267 13.59 0.07 -59.64
N LEU A 268 13.11 -0.74 -60.60
CA LEU A 268 11.78 -1.35 -60.56
C LEU A 268 11.67 -2.43 -59.48
N THR A 269 12.68 -3.28 -59.34
CA THR A 269 12.75 -4.32 -58.30
C THR A 269 12.79 -3.71 -56.90
N SER A 270 13.58 -2.66 -56.71
CA SER A 270 13.64 -1.90 -55.45
C SER A 270 12.29 -1.24 -55.15
N ALA A 271 11.64 -0.62 -56.13
CA ALA A 271 10.34 0.03 -55.94
C ALA A 271 9.22 -0.98 -55.61
N LEU A 272 9.15 -2.11 -56.32
CA LEU A 272 8.09 -3.11 -56.15
C LEU A 272 8.22 -3.95 -54.86
N THR A 273 9.39 -3.98 -54.24
CA THR A 273 9.62 -4.74 -53.00
C THR A 273 9.72 -3.82 -51.78
N VAL A 274 10.51 -2.76 -51.86
CA VAL A 274 10.79 -1.88 -50.72
C VAL A 274 9.61 -0.97 -50.40
N VAL A 275 8.93 -0.40 -51.41
CA VAL A 275 7.80 0.52 -51.16
C VAL A 275 6.63 -0.19 -50.48
N PRO A 276 6.17 -1.38 -50.92
CA PRO A 276 5.14 -2.14 -50.20
C PRO A 276 5.57 -2.57 -48.80
N MET A 277 6.84 -2.95 -48.61
CA MET A 277 7.35 -3.28 -47.28
C MET A 277 7.27 -2.09 -46.33
N ILE A 278 7.68 -0.90 -46.78
CA ILE A 278 7.62 0.33 -45.98
C ILE A 278 6.16 0.73 -45.73
N THR A 279 5.29 0.71 -46.75
CA THR A 279 3.88 1.13 -46.57
C THR A 279 3.13 0.21 -45.62
N VAL A 280 3.31 -1.11 -45.72
CA VAL A 280 2.75 -2.08 -44.76
C VAL A 280 3.32 -1.84 -43.36
N SER A 281 4.62 -1.58 -43.22
CA SER A 281 5.25 -1.30 -41.92
C SER A 281 4.75 -0.01 -41.25
N VAL A 282 4.49 1.05 -42.03
CA VAL A 282 3.96 2.32 -41.53
C VAL A 282 2.48 2.18 -41.14
N LEU A 283 1.64 1.61 -42.03
CA LEU A 283 0.23 1.34 -41.72
C LEU A 283 0.10 0.46 -40.47
N PHE A 284 0.99 -0.53 -40.36
CA PHE A 284 1.09 -1.41 -39.21
C PHE A 284 1.43 -0.65 -37.92
N SER A 285 2.46 0.19 -37.94
CA SER A 285 2.87 0.99 -36.78
C SER A 285 1.73 1.88 -36.28
N VAL A 286 0.98 2.48 -37.21
CA VAL A 286 -0.19 3.32 -36.90
C VAL A 286 -1.34 2.50 -36.30
N LEU A 287 -1.65 1.33 -36.88
CA LEU A 287 -2.70 0.44 -36.37
C LEU A 287 -2.35 -0.13 -34.99
N CYS A 288 -1.09 -0.53 -34.76
CA CYS A 288 -0.61 -0.98 -33.46
C CYS A 288 -0.70 0.11 -32.41
N HIS A 289 -0.29 1.34 -32.73
CA HIS A 289 -0.39 2.45 -31.79
C HIS A 289 -1.85 2.77 -31.45
N ARG A 290 -2.75 2.83 -32.44
CA ARG A 290 -4.18 3.07 -32.21
C ARG A 290 -4.84 1.98 -31.38
N ASN A 291 -4.57 0.72 -31.71
CA ASN A 291 -5.16 -0.43 -31.01
C ASN A 291 -4.60 -0.56 -29.59
N SER A 292 -3.30 -0.39 -29.38
CA SER A 292 -2.70 -0.40 -28.03
C SER A 292 -3.30 0.66 -27.12
N LYS A 293 -3.60 1.85 -27.67
CA LYS A 293 -4.26 2.93 -26.92
C LYS A 293 -5.72 2.59 -26.60
N GLN A 294 -6.43 1.98 -27.54
CA GLN A 294 -7.82 1.54 -27.36
C GLN A 294 -7.93 0.41 -26.33
N ASP A 295 -7.00 -0.54 -26.36
CA ASP A 295 -6.97 -1.70 -25.46
C ASP A 295 -6.74 -1.27 -24.01
N GLY A 296 -5.84 -0.32 -23.76
CA GLY A 296 -5.64 0.23 -22.41
C GLY A 296 -6.89 0.94 -21.87
N ALA A 297 -7.61 1.67 -22.73
CA ALA A 297 -8.85 2.35 -22.36
C ALA A 297 -9.99 1.35 -22.06
N ASP A 298 -10.14 0.33 -22.89
CA ASP A 298 -11.16 -0.70 -22.73
C ASP A 298 -10.89 -1.56 -21.47
N LEU A 299 -9.63 -1.95 -21.24
CA LEU A 299 -9.21 -2.72 -20.06
C LEU A 299 -9.48 -1.93 -18.77
N LYS A 300 -9.19 -0.63 -18.77
CA LYS A 300 -9.55 0.28 -17.68
C LYS A 300 -11.06 0.34 -17.46
N SER A 301 -11.84 0.45 -18.53
CA SER A 301 -13.31 0.52 -18.48
C SER A 301 -13.94 -0.75 -17.88
N ILE A 302 -13.51 -1.93 -18.34
CA ILE A 302 -14.01 -3.22 -17.84
C ILE A 302 -13.66 -3.40 -16.37
N THR A 303 -12.40 -3.17 -16.03
CA THR A 303 -11.90 -3.37 -14.66
C THR A 303 -12.64 -2.45 -13.69
N TRP A 304 -12.81 -1.17 -14.05
CA TRP A 304 -13.51 -0.22 -13.18
C TRP A 304 -15.01 -0.48 -13.05
N LYS A 305 -15.67 -0.93 -14.13
CA LYS A 305 -17.11 -1.24 -14.13
C LYS A 305 -17.48 -2.22 -13.01
N HIS A 306 -16.70 -3.28 -12.83
CA HIS A 306 -16.96 -4.29 -11.81
C HIS A 306 -16.52 -3.86 -10.41
N LEU A 307 -15.46 -3.06 -10.32
CA LEU A 307 -14.93 -2.58 -9.05
C LEU A 307 -15.78 -1.46 -8.43
N LYS A 308 -16.39 -0.57 -9.22
CA LYS A 308 -17.25 0.51 -8.69
C LYS A 308 -18.37 -0.02 -7.79
N ASN A 309 -18.97 -1.14 -8.17
CA ASN A 309 -20.08 -1.75 -7.42
C ASN A 309 -19.61 -2.55 -6.19
N ASN A 310 -18.38 -3.05 -6.21
CA ASN A 310 -17.85 -3.95 -5.18
C ASN A 310 -16.79 -3.29 -4.28
N TYR A 311 -16.40 -2.04 -4.54
CA TYR A 311 -15.34 -1.35 -3.82
C TYR A 311 -15.67 -1.24 -2.32
N LYS A 312 -16.92 -0.87 -1.99
CA LYS A 312 -17.39 -0.72 -0.61
C LYS A 312 -17.15 -1.97 0.23
N THR A 313 -17.37 -3.14 -0.36
CA THR A 313 -17.27 -4.42 0.34
C THR A 313 -15.88 -5.03 0.29
N LEU A 314 -15.12 -4.80 -0.79
CA LEU A 314 -13.85 -5.50 -1.01
C LEU A 314 -12.63 -4.67 -0.65
N LYS A 315 -12.73 -3.34 -0.70
CA LYS A 315 -11.63 -2.39 -0.43
C LYS A 315 -10.42 -2.71 -1.31
N VAL A 316 -10.66 -2.81 -2.63
CA VAL A 316 -9.66 -3.19 -3.64
C VAL A 316 -9.55 -2.12 -4.72
N LEU A 317 -8.34 -1.76 -5.12
CA LEU A 317 -8.05 -0.82 -6.20
C LEU A 317 -7.37 -1.55 -7.37
N PRO A 318 -7.85 -1.42 -8.62
CA PRO A 318 -7.13 -1.95 -9.77
C PRO A 318 -5.95 -1.07 -10.14
N LEU A 319 -4.81 -1.70 -10.39
CA LEU A 319 -3.64 -1.12 -11.02
C LEU A 319 -3.43 -1.77 -12.38
N LEU A 320 -3.43 -0.94 -13.43
CA LEU A 320 -3.01 -1.37 -14.75
C LEU A 320 -1.50 -1.12 -14.89
N CYS A 321 -0.69 -2.15 -14.70
CA CYS A 321 0.77 -2.05 -14.84
C CYS A 321 1.17 -1.94 -16.32
N SER A 322 0.49 -2.71 -17.18
CA SER A 322 0.70 -2.74 -18.63
C SER A 322 -0.58 -3.18 -19.33
N THR A 323 -0.60 -3.21 -20.67
CA THR A 323 -1.70 -3.84 -21.41
C THR A 323 -1.84 -5.35 -21.16
N GLU A 324 -0.86 -5.95 -20.47
CA GLU A 324 -0.72 -7.39 -20.26
C GLU A 324 -0.89 -7.81 -18.80
N GLU A 325 -0.84 -6.88 -17.86
CA GLU A 325 -0.91 -7.15 -16.42
C GLU A 325 -1.86 -6.18 -15.71
N VAL A 326 -2.83 -6.77 -15.01
CA VAL A 326 -3.76 -6.08 -14.11
C VAL A 326 -3.53 -6.59 -12.70
N VAL A 327 -3.22 -5.70 -11.76
CA VAL A 327 -2.99 -6.03 -10.35
C VAL A 327 -4.15 -5.49 -9.51
N LEU A 328 -4.70 -6.31 -8.63
CA LEU A 328 -5.69 -5.89 -7.63
C LEU A 328 -4.98 -5.60 -6.32
N LEU A 329 -4.97 -4.34 -5.91
CA LEU A 329 -4.32 -3.85 -4.71
C LEU A 329 -5.30 -3.78 -3.53
N ASN A 330 -4.85 -4.14 -2.33
CA ASN A 330 -5.55 -3.79 -1.10
C ASN A 330 -5.62 -2.27 -0.95
N TYR A 331 -6.80 -1.72 -0.70
CA TYR A 331 -6.99 -0.28 -0.53
C TYR A 331 -8.17 0.05 0.38
N ASP A 332 -7.90 0.05 1.69
CA ASP A 332 -8.81 0.39 2.77
C ASP A 332 -8.82 1.90 3.07
N THR A 333 -9.98 2.52 2.90
CA THR A 333 -10.21 3.96 3.16
C THR A 333 -11.03 4.23 4.40
N GLU A 334 -11.27 3.25 5.28
CA GLU A 334 -12.11 3.44 6.47
C GLU A 334 -11.60 4.58 7.36
N GLY A 335 -10.30 4.60 7.64
CA GLY A 335 -9.68 5.71 8.40
C GLY A 335 -9.89 7.06 7.70
N CYS A 336 -9.79 7.10 6.37
CA CYS A 336 -10.05 8.32 5.61
C CYS A 336 -11.50 8.79 5.75
N LYS A 337 -12.46 7.86 5.74
CA LYS A 337 -13.88 8.14 5.90
C LYS A 337 -14.17 8.71 7.29
N ILE A 338 -13.69 8.07 8.35
CA ILE A 338 -13.82 8.54 9.74
C ILE A 338 -13.32 9.98 9.87
N PHE A 339 -12.16 10.29 9.28
CA PHE A 339 -11.63 11.64 9.30
C PHE A 339 -12.49 12.63 8.51
N CYS A 340 -12.90 12.29 7.28
CA CYS A 340 -13.76 13.17 6.47
C CYS A 340 -15.08 13.45 7.20
N SER A 341 -15.71 12.45 7.82
CA SER A 341 -16.90 12.62 8.64
C SER A 341 -16.64 13.53 9.85
N PHE A 342 -15.51 13.36 10.54
CA PHE A 342 -15.12 14.25 11.65
C PHE A 342 -14.97 15.72 11.22
N VAL A 343 -14.40 15.99 10.04
CA VAL A 343 -14.30 17.36 9.52
C VAL A 343 -15.67 17.92 9.15
N LEU A 344 -16.52 17.11 8.49
CA LEU A 344 -17.88 17.50 8.08
C LEU A 344 -18.81 17.77 9.27
N ARG A 345 -18.60 17.13 10.42
CA ARG A 345 -19.33 17.45 11.69
C ARG A 345 -19.16 18.89 12.16
N ARG A 346 -18.18 19.63 11.64
CA ARG A 346 -17.99 21.05 11.96
C ARG A 346 -18.96 21.96 11.21
N THR A 347 -19.55 21.47 10.12
CA THR A 347 -20.41 22.24 9.21
C THR A 347 -21.83 21.67 9.11
N LEU A 348 -21.99 20.36 9.26
CA LEU A 348 -23.26 19.66 9.16
C LEU A 348 -23.65 19.02 10.50
N SER A 349 -24.95 18.88 10.74
CA SER A 349 -25.50 18.35 12.01
C SER A 349 -26.14 16.96 11.86
N ASP A 350 -26.49 16.54 10.64
CA ASP A 350 -27.09 15.24 10.36
C ASP A 350 -26.00 14.19 10.09
N GLU A 351 -25.91 13.16 10.95
CA GLU A 351 -24.90 12.11 10.87
C GLU A 351 -25.05 11.23 9.62
N ASP A 352 -26.29 10.94 9.18
CA ASP A 352 -26.54 10.11 8.00
C ASP A 352 -26.10 10.85 6.72
N GLU A 353 -26.33 12.16 6.67
CA GLU A 353 -25.89 13.01 5.57
C GLU A 353 -24.36 13.15 5.55
N ILE A 354 -23.72 13.30 6.70
CA ILE A 354 -22.26 13.38 6.85
C ILE A 354 -21.59 12.12 6.33
N GLU A 355 -22.09 10.94 6.74
CA GLU A 355 -21.51 9.67 6.33
C GLU A 355 -21.62 9.47 4.81
N ARG A 356 -22.77 9.81 4.23
CA ARG A 356 -23.02 9.73 2.78
C ARG A 356 -22.09 10.66 1.99
N ILE A 357 -21.95 11.92 2.42
CA ILE A 357 -21.09 12.90 1.73
C ILE A 357 -19.61 12.51 1.84
N ALA A 358 -19.15 12.09 3.02
CA ALA A 358 -17.77 11.63 3.22
C ALA A 358 -17.44 10.45 2.30
N GLU A 359 -18.34 9.48 2.19
CA GLU A 359 -18.18 8.32 1.32
C GLU A 359 -18.16 8.71 -0.17
N GLU A 360 -19.10 9.56 -0.60
CA GLU A 360 -19.19 10.02 -1.97
C GLU A 360 -17.93 10.79 -2.41
N MET A 361 -17.38 11.64 -1.54
CA MET A 361 -16.13 12.37 -1.80
C MET A 361 -14.95 11.42 -2.02
N ILE A 362 -14.81 10.38 -1.20
CA ILE A 362 -13.73 9.40 -1.32
C ILE A 362 -13.88 8.60 -2.62
N LEU A 363 -15.07 8.09 -2.92
CA LEU A 363 -15.32 7.32 -4.13
C LEU A 363 -15.07 8.15 -5.39
N ASN A 364 -15.53 9.40 -5.42
CA ASN A 364 -15.29 10.33 -6.52
C ASN A 364 -13.80 10.64 -6.70
N PHE A 365 -13.05 10.79 -5.60
CA PHE A 365 -11.61 11.00 -5.64
C PHE A 365 -10.88 9.78 -6.23
N ILE A 366 -11.24 8.58 -5.77
CA ILE A 366 -10.69 7.32 -6.29
C ILE A 366 -10.98 7.20 -7.78
N GLU A 367 -12.24 7.40 -8.20
CA GLU A 367 -12.67 7.32 -9.60
C GLU A 367 -11.88 8.25 -10.52
N ARG A 368 -11.63 9.50 -10.09
CA ARG A 368 -10.92 10.50 -10.89
C ARG A 368 -9.41 10.30 -10.91
N LYS A 369 -8.82 9.73 -9.85
CA LYS A 369 -7.37 9.70 -9.63
C LYS A 369 -6.77 8.29 -9.56
N GLN A 370 -7.50 7.27 -10.04
CA GLN A 370 -7.12 5.84 -10.02
C GLN A 370 -5.64 5.58 -10.35
N THR A 371 -5.18 6.06 -11.52
CA THR A 371 -3.82 5.80 -12.00
C THR A 371 -2.76 6.43 -11.09
N LEU A 372 -3.06 7.62 -10.54
CA LEU A 372 -2.16 8.32 -9.63
C LEU A 372 -2.13 7.66 -8.25
N LEU A 373 -3.27 7.14 -7.78
CA LEU A 373 -3.37 6.43 -6.51
C LEU A 373 -2.69 5.07 -6.55
N ALA A 374 -2.76 4.39 -7.69
CA ALA A 374 -2.18 3.08 -7.86
C ALA A 374 -0.65 3.14 -8.04
N GLN A 375 -0.12 4.16 -8.73
CA GLN A 375 1.31 4.38 -8.90
C GLN A 375 1.92 5.26 -7.78
N TRP A 376 1.10 5.87 -6.95
CA TRP A 376 1.49 6.84 -5.91
C TRP A 376 2.31 8.04 -6.42
N THR A 377 2.30 8.28 -7.73
CA THR A 377 3.00 9.37 -8.40
C THR A 377 2.12 10.61 -8.45
N VAL A 378 2.72 11.81 -8.41
CA VAL A 378 2.03 13.11 -8.67
C VAL A 378 1.02 13.59 -7.60
N LEU A 379 0.73 12.84 -6.54
CA LEU A 379 0.00 13.39 -5.38
C LEU A 379 0.88 14.40 -4.61
N PRO A 380 0.28 15.46 -4.02
CA PRO A 380 1.01 16.44 -3.22
C PRO A 380 1.75 15.79 -2.06
N ASP A 381 2.94 16.30 -1.77
CA ASP A 381 3.73 15.85 -0.62
C ASP A 381 3.22 16.54 0.64
N PHE A 382 2.93 15.75 1.66
CA PHE A 382 2.46 16.23 2.95
C PHE A 382 3.54 16.05 4.01
N LYS A 383 3.60 16.97 4.97
CA LYS A 383 4.60 16.97 6.06
C LYS A 383 4.52 15.71 6.94
N TYR A 384 3.34 15.11 7.02
CA TYR A 384 3.07 13.86 7.71
C TYR A 384 2.00 13.11 6.92
N ASN A 385 1.91 11.78 7.08
CA ASN A 385 0.83 10.99 6.50
C ASN A 385 -0.21 10.72 7.59
N ARG A 386 -1.50 10.86 7.26
CA ARG A 386 -2.58 10.68 8.24
C ARG A 386 -3.07 9.23 8.35
N HIS A 387 -2.99 8.44 7.27
CA HIS A 387 -3.38 7.02 7.26
C HIS A 387 -2.39 6.17 6.45
N ASN A 388 -2.25 4.89 6.78
CA ASN A 388 -1.25 4.00 6.17
C ASN A 388 -1.40 3.84 4.65
N THR A 389 -0.29 4.01 3.93
CA THR A 389 -0.17 3.73 2.48
C THR A 389 1.19 3.10 2.16
N TYR A 390 1.30 2.33 1.06
CA TYR A 390 2.45 1.51 0.61
C TYR A 390 3.80 2.23 0.58
N THR A 391 3.79 3.57 0.64
CA THR A 391 5.01 4.40 0.66
C THR A 391 5.05 5.43 1.80
N GLN A 392 4.13 5.36 2.76
CA GLN A 392 4.00 6.29 3.90
C GLN A 392 3.89 7.79 3.53
N LYS A 393 3.65 8.16 2.27
CA LYS A 393 3.81 9.58 1.87
C LYS A 393 2.55 10.32 1.46
N LYS A 394 1.40 9.65 1.26
CA LYS A 394 0.19 10.26 0.67
C LYS A 394 -1.10 9.65 1.24
N CYS A 395 -2.03 10.45 1.79
CA CYS A 395 -3.38 10.03 2.16
C CYS A 395 -4.45 10.74 1.32
N ILE A 396 -5.50 10.02 0.89
CA ILE A 396 -6.67 10.62 0.22
C ILE A 396 -7.31 11.71 1.08
N CYS A 397 -7.46 11.44 2.38
CA CYS A 397 -8.03 12.34 3.35
C CYS A 397 -7.35 13.73 3.40
N GLN A 398 -6.03 13.77 3.24
CA GLN A 398 -5.24 15.00 3.25
C GLN A 398 -5.37 15.77 1.93
N CYS A 399 -5.57 15.05 0.81
CA CYS A 399 -5.91 15.68 -0.45
C CYS A 399 -7.33 16.27 -0.43
N LEU A 400 -8.26 15.66 0.30
CA LEU A 400 -9.66 16.10 0.39
C LEU A 400 -9.87 17.22 1.41
N GLU A 401 -9.05 17.28 2.47
CA GLU A 401 -9.19 18.25 3.56
C GLU A 401 -9.34 19.72 3.10
N PRO A 402 -8.50 20.26 2.18
CA PRO A 402 -8.71 21.62 1.68
C PRO A 402 -10.06 21.80 0.99
N TYR A 403 -10.54 20.79 0.26
CA TYR A 403 -11.84 20.88 -0.41
C TYR A 403 -13.00 20.85 0.58
N ILE A 404 -12.88 20.06 1.66
CA ILE A 404 -13.91 19.96 2.70
C ILE A 404 -13.96 21.25 3.53
N THR A 405 -12.81 21.86 3.85
CA THR A 405 -12.75 23.09 4.65
C THR A 405 -13.05 24.35 3.85
N THR A 406 -12.85 24.33 2.52
CA THR A 406 -13.14 25.47 1.63
C THR A 406 -14.50 25.36 0.95
N SER A 407 -15.12 24.17 0.90
CA SER A 407 -16.54 24.02 0.53
C SER A 407 -17.39 24.64 1.64
N ASN A 408 -17.58 25.94 1.50
CA ASN A 408 -18.69 26.67 2.07
C ASN A 408 -20.00 25.95 1.70
N TYR A 409 -20.55 25.20 2.65
CA TYR A 409 -21.98 25.30 2.94
C TYR A 409 -22.21 26.55 3.83
N LEU A 410 -21.71 27.71 3.36
CA LEU A 410 -22.12 29.04 3.83
C LEU A 410 -23.18 29.58 2.88
#